data_AF-A0A372MHJ2-F1
#
_entry.id   AF-A0A372MHJ2-F1
#
_cell.length_a   1.000
_cell.length_b   1.000
_cell.length_c   1.000
_cell.angle_alpha   90.00
_cell.angle_beta   90.00
_cell.angle_gamma   90.00
#
_symmetry.space_group_name_H-M   'P 1'
#
loop_
_entity.id
_entity.type
_entity.pdbx_description
1 polymer ?
#
loop_
_entity_poly.entity_id
_entity_poly.type
_entity_poly.pdbx_seq_one_letter_code
_entity_poly.pdbx_strand_id
1 'polypeptide(L)'
;MQWLPLSEEESKTLTNQVVCYQQDQTNTTLYRTIHSKTQQILYALPYYLRLLEEEDCSEFLLFCYNTIDYYLTTYRIGRLSYIGYLTQVVRKRTKYFITQKRAMIAREKLIYASERYQNPQVYKEPELTAETASYTAFEGFLVSKMDSLPSLFNRLLHERKTSGKMPLPHLQRLKQELSAPVNRKRFLIVLSLAPQLANEYLLEDLAALLEVDAHLLNQYLNTANLLLEEKERCRKEFIATSNRHFRRLLEIEGDLQTEIDTAAIERLETLRDWTIRVYKAKVNQIRNMEFRLSHYQLGKLLHIPKGTIDSSVHYMKRVLRQYMDELSDNEYL
;
A
#
# COMPACT_ATOMS: atom_id res chain seq x y z
N MET A 1 -23.89 -21.77 -0.06
CA MET A 1 -23.69 -20.99 -1.30
C MET A 1 -24.80 -19.95 -1.36
N GLN A 2 -24.54 -18.73 -0.90
CA GLN A 2 -25.50 -17.63 -1.03
C GLN A 2 -25.30 -16.97 -2.40
N TRP A 3 -26.42 -16.63 -3.02
CA TRP A 3 -26.53 -16.19 -4.40
C TRP A 3 -26.11 -14.72 -4.51
N LEU A 4 -25.49 -14.37 -5.63
CA LEU A 4 -25.19 -13.00 -6.09
C LEU A 4 -26.40 -12.05 -5.89
N PRO A 5 -26.26 -10.71 -6.03
CA PRO A 5 -27.40 -9.79 -5.95
C PRO A 5 -28.48 -10.00 -7.04
N LEU A 6 -28.35 -11.03 -7.87
CA LEU A 6 -29.35 -11.49 -8.83
C LEU A 6 -29.48 -13.01 -8.74
N SER A 7 -30.70 -13.51 -9.00
CA SER A 7 -30.93 -14.93 -9.24
C SER A 7 -30.26 -15.42 -10.53
N GLU A 8 -30.09 -16.74 -10.69
CA GLU A 8 -29.52 -17.32 -11.92
C GLU A 8 -30.33 -16.96 -13.17
N GLU A 9 -31.66 -16.91 -13.07
CA GLU A 9 -32.54 -16.52 -14.18
C GLU A 9 -32.40 -15.04 -14.54
N GLU A 10 -32.33 -14.16 -13.55
CA GLU A 10 -32.11 -12.73 -13.76
C GLU A 10 -30.72 -12.44 -14.34
N SER A 11 -29.70 -13.16 -13.88
CA SER A 11 -28.33 -13.11 -14.40
C SER A 11 -28.27 -13.50 -15.89
N LYS A 12 -28.94 -14.59 -16.28
CA LYS A 12 -29.06 -15.02 -17.68
C LYS A 12 -29.82 -13.99 -18.52
N THR A 13 -30.94 -13.48 -18.00
CA THR A 13 -31.76 -12.47 -18.68
C THR A 13 -30.98 -11.19 -18.93
N LEU A 14 -30.28 -10.68 -17.92
CA LEU A 14 -29.44 -9.49 -18.05
C LEU A 14 -28.30 -9.70 -19.05
N THR A 15 -27.67 -10.87 -19.04
CA THR A 15 -26.62 -11.21 -20.00
C THR A 15 -27.13 -11.14 -21.43
N ASN A 16 -28.30 -11.73 -21.70
CA ASN A 16 -28.92 -11.67 -23.02
C ASN A 16 -29.31 -10.24 -23.41
N GLN A 17 -29.84 -9.46 -22.48
CA GLN A 17 -30.20 -8.05 -22.73
C GLN A 17 -28.99 -7.19 -23.11
N VAL A 18 -27.84 -7.38 -22.46
CA VAL A 18 -26.60 -6.68 -22.82
C VAL A 18 -26.12 -7.08 -24.22
N VAL A 19 -26.17 -8.36 -24.55
CA VAL A 19 -25.81 -8.85 -25.89
C VAL A 19 -26.73 -8.27 -26.97
N CYS A 20 -28.05 -8.27 -26.74
CA CYS A 20 -29.01 -7.68 -27.67
C CYS A 20 -28.74 -6.18 -27.87
N TYR A 21 -28.40 -5.45 -26.79
CA TYR A 21 -28.02 -4.04 -26.90
C TYR A 21 -26.72 -3.83 -27.70
N GLN A 22 -25.74 -4.71 -27.56
CA GLN A 22 -24.50 -4.63 -28.37
C GLN A 22 -24.76 -4.82 -29.87
N GLN A 23 -25.77 -5.62 -30.23
CA GLN A 23 -26.20 -5.86 -31.61
C GLN A 23 -27.04 -4.71 -32.18
N ASP A 24 -27.86 -4.05 -31.36
CA ASP A 24 -28.64 -2.87 -31.72
C ASP A 24 -28.53 -1.77 -30.66
N GLN A 25 -27.53 -0.90 -30.85
CA GLN A 25 -27.23 0.20 -29.93
C GLN A 25 -28.23 1.37 -30.04
N THR A 26 -29.15 1.35 -31.01
CA THR A 26 -30.14 2.42 -31.19
C THR A 26 -31.33 2.28 -30.22
N ASN A 27 -31.48 1.12 -29.59
CA ASN A 27 -32.57 0.83 -28.66
C ASN A 27 -32.37 1.53 -27.31
N THR A 28 -32.88 2.77 -27.22
CA THR A 28 -32.75 3.63 -26.04
C THR A 28 -33.46 3.08 -24.80
N THR A 29 -34.58 2.37 -24.97
CA THR A 29 -35.34 1.77 -23.84
C THR A 29 -34.58 0.60 -23.22
N LEU A 30 -33.98 -0.25 -24.06
CA LEU A 30 -33.14 -1.36 -23.60
C LEU A 30 -31.89 -0.83 -22.89
N TYR A 31 -31.24 0.18 -23.47
CA TYR A 31 -30.10 0.87 -22.87
C TYR A 31 -30.41 1.39 -21.46
N ARG A 32 -31.50 2.15 -21.29
CA ARG A 32 -31.90 2.67 -19.97
C ARG A 32 -32.11 1.56 -18.94
N THR A 33 -32.68 0.43 -19.37
CA THR A 33 -32.95 -0.71 -18.51
C THR A 33 -31.65 -1.39 -18.05
N ILE A 34 -30.77 -1.74 -18.99
CA ILE A 34 -29.49 -2.41 -18.66
C ILE A 34 -28.53 -1.48 -17.92
N HIS A 35 -28.55 -0.19 -18.22
CA HIS A 35 -27.73 0.81 -17.53
C HIS A 35 -28.19 0.95 -16.08
N SER A 36 -29.49 1.08 -15.84
CA SER A 36 -30.07 1.12 -14.47
C SER A 36 -29.74 -0.16 -13.68
N LYS A 37 -29.91 -1.34 -14.28
CA LYS A 37 -29.52 -2.60 -13.64
C LYS A 37 -28.02 -2.67 -13.36
N THR A 38 -27.18 -2.19 -14.26
CA THR A 38 -25.73 -2.15 -14.05
C THR A 38 -25.36 -1.22 -12.88
N GLN A 39 -26.02 -0.07 -12.73
CA GLN A 39 -25.84 0.80 -11.56
C GLN A 39 -26.19 0.09 -10.25
N GLN A 40 -27.35 -0.57 -10.20
CA GLN A 40 -27.78 -1.31 -9.01
C GLN A 40 -26.77 -2.40 -8.63
N ILE A 41 -26.24 -3.12 -9.62
CA ILE A 41 -25.20 -4.13 -9.39
C ILE A 41 -23.90 -3.47 -8.90
N LEU A 42 -23.44 -2.39 -9.53
CA LEU A 42 -22.21 -1.72 -9.12
C LEU A 42 -22.30 -1.11 -7.72
N TYR A 43 -23.50 -0.76 -7.26
CA TYR A 43 -23.75 -0.35 -5.88
C TYR A 43 -23.74 -1.55 -4.91
N ALA A 44 -24.49 -2.61 -5.21
CA ALA A 44 -24.70 -3.71 -4.26
C ALA A 44 -23.53 -4.69 -4.17
N LEU A 45 -22.81 -4.90 -5.28
CA LEU A 45 -21.83 -5.97 -5.42
C LEU A 45 -20.54 -5.77 -4.58
N PRO A 46 -19.98 -4.54 -4.42
CA PRO A 46 -18.86 -4.31 -3.50
C PRO A 46 -19.17 -4.69 -2.05
N TYR A 47 -20.35 -4.31 -1.54
CA TYR A 47 -20.81 -4.66 -0.20
C TYR A 47 -21.03 -6.17 -0.06
N TYR A 48 -21.72 -6.78 -1.03
CA TYR A 48 -21.97 -8.22 -1.05
C TYR A 48 -20.67 -9.05 -1.01
N LEU A 49 -19.64 -8.60 -1.74
CA LEU A 49 -18.32 -9.23 -1.75
C LEU A 49 -17.45 -8.90 -0.53
N ARG A 50 -17.96 -8.09 0.41
CA ARG A 50 -17.23 -7.58 1.59
C ARG A 50 -15.96 -6.83 1.24
N LEU A 51 -15.99 -6.08 0.13
CA LEU A 51 -14.86 -5.28 -0.34
C LEU A 51 -14.92 -3.83 0.16
N LEU A 52 -16.13 -3.33 0.41
CA LEU A 52 -16.43 -1.99 0.90
C LEU A 52 -17.57 -2.05 1.93
N GLU A 53 -17.59 -1.06 2.82
CA GLU A 53 -18.75 -0.80 3.68
C GLU A 53 -19.90 -0.20 2.86
N GLU A 54 -21.13 -0.28 3.37
CA GLU A 54 -22.32 0.21 2.66
C GLU A 54 -22.22 1.72 2.34
N GLU A 55 -21.69 2.52 3.27
CA GLU A 55 -21.49 3.96 3.12
C GLU A 55 -20.61 4.30 1.90
N ASP A 56 -19.59 3.48 1.64
CA ASP A 56 -18.64 3.66 0.54
C ASP A 56 -19.19 3.20 -0.83
N CYS A 57 -20.27 2.43 -0.85
CA CYS A 57 -20.81 1.86 -2.10
C CYS A 57 -21.46 2.92 -3.00
N SER A 58 -22.03 3.96 -2.41
CA SER A 58 -22.60 5.10 -3.14
C SER A 58 -21.51 5.88 -3.90
N GLU A 59 -20.41 6.22 -3.21
CA GLU A 59 -19.25 6.87 -3.81
C GLU A 59 -18.57 6.00 -4.86
N PHE A 60 -18.49 4.69 -4.61
CA PHE A 60 -17.94 3.74 -5.58
C PHE A 60 -18.77 3.66 -6.88
N LEU A 61 -20.10 3.70 -6.77
CA LEU A 61 -20.97 3.79 -7.94
C LEU A 61 -20.69 5.07 -8.73
N LEU A 62 -20.58 6.23 -8.07
CA LEU A 62 -20.26 7.50 -8.72
C LEU A 62 -18.89 7.44 -9.41
N PHE A 63 -17.89 6.83 -8.75
CA PHE A 63 -16.57 6.59 -9.33
C PHE A 63 -16.63 5.76 -10.63
N CYS A 64 -17.54 4.79 -10.70
CA CYS A 64 -17.72 3.93 -11.88
C CYS A 64 -18.73 4.45 -12.90
N TYR A 65 -19.50 5.51 -12.60
CA TYR A 65 -20.68 5.91 -13.36
C TYR A 65 -20.38 6.14 -14.85
N ASN A 66 -19.36 6.95 -15.15
CA ASN A 66 -18.96 7.28 -16.52
C ASN A 66 -18.33 6.08 -17.28
N THR A 67 -18.09 4.97 -16.60
CA THR A 67 -17.49 3.76 -17.21
C THR A 67 -18.53 2.67 -17.50
N ILE A 68 -19.80 2.89 -17.14
CA ILE A 68 -20.87 1.90 -17.36
C ILE A 68 -21.04 1.60 -18.84
N ASP A 69 -21.05 2.63 -19.70
CA ASP A 69 -21.15 2.45 -21.15
C ASP A 69 -20.00 1.61 -21.71
N TYR A 70 -18.80 1.78 -21.15
CA TYR A 70 -17.65 0.96 -21.50
C TYR A 70 -17.85 -0.51 -21.08
N TYR A 71 -18.39 -0.78 -19.90
CA TYR A 71 -18.68 -2.15 -19.45
C TYR A 71 -19.74 -2.84 -20.33
N LEU A 72 -20.77 -2.09 -20.73
CA LEU A 72 -21.81 -2.58 -21.62
C LEU A 72 -21.27 -2.89 -23.02
N THR A 73 -20.37 -2.07 -23.56
CA THR A 73 -19.84 -2.23 -24.92
C THR A 73 -18.69 -3.25 -25.02
N THR A 74 -17.89 -3.40 -23.97
CA THR A 74 -16.70 -4.27 -24.00
C THR A 74 -16.92 -5.68 -23.48
N TYR A 75 -18.07 -5.95 -22.85
CA TYR A 75 -18.43 -7.31 -22.47
C TYR A 75 -18.44 -8.24 -23.69
N ARG A 76 -17.84 -9.43 -23.56
CA ARG A 76 -17.87 -10.47 -24.61
C ARG A 76 -18.51 -11.71 -24.05
N ILE A 77 -19.39 -12.33 -24.83
CA ILE A 77 -19.97 -13.63 -24.51
C ILE A 77 -18.83 -14.65 -24.42
N GLY A 78 -18.75 -15.34 -23.29
CA GLY A 78 -17.73 -16.33 -23.04
C GLY A 78 -18.12 -17.21 -21.87
N ARG A 79 -17.14 -17.58 -21.04
CA ARG A 79 -17.37 -18.45 -19.87
C ARG A 79 -18.08 -17.75 -18.71
N LEU A 80 -18.09 -16.42 -18.68
CA LEU A 80 -18.71 -15.62 -17.62
C LEU A 80 -20.00 -14.99 -18.12
N SER A 81 -21.02 -14.97 -17.25
CA SER A 81 -22.19 -14.11 -17.43
C SER A 81 -21.80 -12.64 -17.24
N TYR A 82 -22.67 -11.71 -17.63
CA TYR A 82 -22.41 -10.28 -17.48
C TYR A 82 -22.19 -9.88 -16.00
N ILE A 83 -22.93 -10.48 -15.06
CA ILE A 83 -22.69 -10.27 -13.62
C ILE A 83 -21.36 -10.88 -13.15
N GLY A 84 -20.94 -12.01 -13.72
CA GLY A 84 -19.62 -12.60 -13.45
C GLY A 84 -18.49 -11.71 -13.96
N TYR A 85 -18.67 -11.10 -15.12
CA TYR A 85 -17.77 -10.07 -15.65
C TYR A 85 -17.72 -8.84 -14.73
N LEU A 86 -18.88 -8.27 -14.35
CA LEU A 86 -18.95 -7.13 -13.42
C LEU A 86 -18.32 -7.46 -12.05
N THR A 87 -18.41 -8.71 -11.59
CA THR A 87 -17.74 -9.15 -10.37
C THR A 87 -16.23 -8.98 -10.43
N GLN A 88 -15.61 -9.30 -11.57
CA GLN A 88 -14.19 -9.08 -11.77
C GLN A 88 -13.85 -7.59 -11.89
N VAL A 89 -14.67 -6.84 -12.61
CA VAL A 89 -14.53 -5.37 -12.73
C VAL A 89 -14.56 -4.72 -11.36
N VAL A 90 -15.54 -5.04 -10.52
CA VAL A 90 -15.69 -4.50 -9.17
C VAL A 90 -14.46 -4.85 -8.33
N ARG A 91 -14.05 -6.12 -8.26
CA ARG A 91 -12.84 -6.54 -7.49
C ARG A 91 -11.61 -5.73 -7.87
N LYS A 92 -11.42 -5.42 -9.15
CA LYS A 92 -10.28 -4.63 -9.63
C LYS A 92 -10.47 -3.13 -9.33
N ARG A 93 -11.62 -2.56 -9.67
CA ARG A 93 -11.93 -1.13 -9.51
C ARG A 93 -11.97 -0.69 -8.05
N THR A 94 -12.42 -1.55 -7.14
CA THR A 94 -12.44 -1.25 -5.70
C THR A 94 -11.04 -0.99 -5.16
N LYS A 95 -10.01 -1.71 -5.62
CA LYS A 95 -8.61 -1.45 -5.20
C LYS A 95 -8.14 -0.04 -5.60
N TYR A 96 -8.51 0.40 -6.81
CA TYR A 96 -8.19 1.75 -7.29
C TYR A 96 -8.97 2.81 -6.52
N PHE A 97 -10.28 2.58 -6.30
CA PHE A 97 -11.14 3.47 -5.54
C PHE A 97 -10.61 3.69 -4.11
N ILE A 98 -10.28 2.64 -3.37
CA ILE A 98 -9.73 2.75 -1.99
C ILE A 98 -8.43 3.57 -2.00
N THR A 99 -7.56 3.35 -2.99
CA THR A 99 -6.31 4.10 -3.12
C THR A 99 -6.56 5.59 -3.36
N GLN A 100 -7.50 5.92 -4.25
CA GLN A 100 -7.89 7.29 -4.56
C GLN A 100 -8.56 7.97 -3.36
N LYS A 101 -9.50 7.30 -2.69
CA LYS A 101 -10.19 7.81 -1.49
C LYS A 101 -9.20 8.11 -0.36
N ARG A 102 -8.24 7.21 -0.10
CA ARG A 102 -7.16 7.45 0.88
C ARG A 102 -6.32 8.68 0.52
N ALA A 103 -5.99 8.86 -0.77
CA ALA A 103 -5.24 10.02 -1.23
C ALA A 103 -6.04 11.33 -1.08
N MET A 104 -7.36 11.30 -1.35
CA MET A 104 -8.26 12.44 -1.17
C MET A 104 -8.39 12.82 0.31
N ILE A 105 -8.67 11.87 1.20
CA ILE A 105 -8.74 12.11 2.65
C ILE A 105 -7.40 12.67 3.18
N ALA A 106 -6.27 12.18 2.68
CA ALA A 106 -4.96 12.71 3.04
C ALA A 106 -4.79 14.17 2.60
N ARG A 107 -5.28 14.54 1.41
CA ARG A 107 -5.27 15.95 0.94
C ARG A 107 -6.19 16.83 1.77
N GLU A 108 -7.42 16.39 2.05
CA GLU A 108 -8.37 17.16 2.86
C GLU A 108 -7.85 17.41 4.27
N LYS A 109 -7.21 16.40 4.89
CA LYS A 109 -6.54 16.57 6.19
C LYS A 109 -5.43 17.62 6.15
N LEU A 110 -4.68 17.71 5.05
CA LEU A 110 -3.65 18.75 4.87
C LEU A 110 -4.27 20.14 4.73
N ILE A 111 -5.36 20.27 3.97
CA ILE A 111 -6.10 21.53 3.81
C ILE A 111 -6.65 21.99 5.16
N TYR A 112 -7.36 21.13 5.89
CA TYR A 112 -7.91 21.46 7.21
C TYR A 112 -6.83 21.82 8.23
N ALA A 113 -5.69 21.11 8.21
CA ALA A 113 -4.54 21.43 9.05
C ALA A 113 -3.90 22.78 8.69
N SER A 114 -4.10 23.30 7.47
CA SER A 114 -3.66 24.64 7.06
C SER A 114 -4.64 25.74 7.49
N GLU A 115 -5.95 25.47 7.45
CA GLU A 115 -7.00 26.44 7.80
C GLU A 115 -7.03 26.81 9.30
N ARG A 116 -6.72 25.85 10.19
CA ARG A 116 -6.68 26.08 11.66
C ARG A 116 -5.67 27.14 12.13
N TYR A 117 -4.81 27.62 11.25
CA TYR A 117 -3.75 28.57 11.58
C TYR A 117 -3.91 29.94 10.92
N GLN A 118 -5.04 30.21 10.28
CA GLN A 118 -5.45 31.57 9.91
C GLN A 118 -5.83 32.45 11.13
N ASN A 119 -5.58 31.98 12.35
CA ASN A 119 -5.74 32.75 13.58
C ASN A 119 -4.34 33.22 14.07
N PRO A 120 -3.90 34.44 13.71
CA PRO A 120 -2.52 34.92 13.93
C PRO A 120 -2.16 35.16 15.41
N GLN A 121 -3.09 34.93 16.34
CA GLN A 121 -2.93 35.28 17.77
C GLN A 121 -2.15 34.24 18.60
N VAL A 122 -1.85 33.03 18.07
CA VAL A 122 -1.34 31.93 18.92
C VAL A 122 0.13 31.55 18.67
N TYR A 123 0.75 31.93 17.54
CA TYR A 123 2.13 31.55 17.25
C TYR A 123 2.90 32.70 16.58
N LYS A 124 3.64 33.49 17.39
CA LYS A 124 4.79 34.24 16.89
C LYS A 124 5.97 33.28 16.83
N GLU A 125 6.20 32.64 15.68
CA GLU A 125 7.42 31.88 15.46
C GLU A 125 8.60 32.83 15.10
N PRO A 126 9.81 32.56 15.59
CA PRO A 126 10.99 33.37 15.28
C PRO A 126 11.38 33.26 13.79
N GLU A 127 11.77 34.40 13.20
CA GLU A 127 12.00 34.63 11.75
C GLU A 127 13.07 33.73 11.10
N LEU A 128 13.90 33.05 11.89
CA LEU A 128 14.95 32.15 11.42
C LEU A 128 15.10 31.01 12.42
N THR A 129 14.34 29.92 12.26
CA THR A 129 14.71 28.68 12.97
C THR A 129 15.98 28.13 12.34
N ALA A 130 17.08 28.25 13.06
CA ALA A 130 18.30 27.48 12.83
C ALA A 130 17.98 25.98 12.99
N GLU A 131 17.39 25.38 11.96
CA GLU A 131 17.13 23.95 11.94
C GLU A 131 18.45 23.23 11.65
N THR A 132 18.98 22.56 12.67
CA THR A 132 20.06 21.59 12.48
C THR A 132 19.55 20.51 11.53
N ALA A 133 20.24 20.33 10.41
CA ALA A 133 20.00 19.23 9.48
C ALA A 133 20.35 17.88 10.15
N SER A 134 19.48 17.39 11.04
CA SER A 134 19.65 16.08 11.64
C SER A 134 19.14 15.02 10.68
N TYR A 135 19.93 14.72 9.65
CA TYR A 135 19.81 13.45 8.96
C TYR A 135 20.65 12.44 9.73
N THR A 136 20.02 11.64 10.58
CA THR A 136 20.62 10.39 11.01
C THR A 136 20.69 9.48 9.79
N ALA A 137 21.89 9.32 9.22
CA ALA A 137 22.14 8.27 8.25
C ALA A 137 21.85 6.90 8.91
N PHE A 138 21.60 5.86 8.13
CA PHE A 138 21.45 4.48 8.65
C PHE A 138 22.60 4.07 9.59
N GLU A 139 23.80 4.63 9.39
CA GLU A 139 24.96 4.44 10.26
C GLU A 139 24.81 5.08 11.65
N GLY A 140 24.01 6.15 11.79
CA GLY A 140 23.62 6.73 13.07
C GLY A 140 22.45 6.00 13.75
N PHE A 141 21.73 5.13 13.04
CA PHE A 141 20.68 4.28 13.61
C PHE A 141 21.20 2.95 14.16
N LEU A 142 22.43 2.55 13.83
CA LEU A 142 22.97 1.25 14.18
C LEU A 142 23.92 1.32 15.37
N VAL A 143 23.57 0.57 16.42
CA VAL A 143 24.27 -0.68 16.83
C VAL A 143 23.61 -1.21 18.11
N SER A 144 23.33 -0.36 19.10
CA SER A 144 23.02 -0.83 20.45
C SER A 144 21.68 -1.57 20.68
N LYS A 145 20.66 -1.39 19.83
CA LYS A 145 19.34 -2.04 20.01
C LYS A 145 19.17 -3.36 19.25
N MET A 146 20.12 -3.74 18.40
CA MET A 146 19.91 -4.79 17.39
C MET A 146 21.02 -5.83 17.30
N ASP A 147 21.92 -5.84 18.27
CA ASP A 147 22.97 -6.85 18.42
C ASP A 147 22.40 -8.28 18.50
N SER A 148 21.12 -8.42 18.88
CA SER A 148 20.43 -9.70 18.95
C SER A 148 19.99 -10.23 17.58
N LEU A 149 19.81 -9.41 16.55
CA LEU A 149 19.23 -9.84 15.27
C LEU A 149 20.07 -10.92 14.56
N PRO A 150 21.40 -10.81 14.42
CA PRO A 150 22.24 -11.90 13.90
C PRO A 150 22.13 -13.19 14.72
N SER A 151 22.06 -13.06 16.05
CA SER A 151 21.97 -14.22 16.94
C SER A 151 20.62 -14.95 16.77
N LEU A 152 19.52 -14.21 16.67
CA LEU A 152 18.18 -14.74 16.43
C LEU A 152 18.09 -15.40 15.04
N PHE A 153 18.70 -14.78 14.03
CA PHE A 153 18.79 -15.35 12.68
C PHE A 153 19.51 -16.70 12.68
N ASN A 154 20.67 -16.79 13.33
CA ASN A 154 21.43 -18.02 13.45
C ASN A 154 20.66 -19.10 14.24
N ARG A 155 19.98 -18.72 15.33
CA ARG A 155 19.12 -19.64 16.07
C ARG A 155 18.00 -20.20 15.21
N LEU A 156 17.31 -19.36 14.44
CA LEU A 156 16.25 -19.81 13.51
C LEU A 156 16.76 -20.74 12.39
N LEU A 157 18.02 -20.57 11.96
CA LEU A 157 18.64 -21.45 10.97
C LEU A 157 18.92 -22.86 11.50
N HIS A 158 19.28 -22.97 12.78
CA HIS A 158 19.80 -24.21 13.37
C HIS A 158 18.81 -24.93 14.31
N GLU A 159 17.98 -24.18 15.04
CA GLU A 159 16.96 -24.74 15.94
C GLU A 159 15.75 -25.22 15.11
N ARG A 160 15.48 -26.52 15.17
CA ARG A 160 14.28 -27.12 14.60
C ARG A 160 13.31 -27.51 15.69
N LYS A 161 12.05 -27.10 15.54
CA LYS A 161 10.93 -27.54 16.37
C LYS A 161 9.89 -28.18 15.46
N THR A 162 9.73 -29.50 15.59
CA THR A 162 8.66 -30.22 14.92
C THR A 162 7.33 -29.74 15.51
N SER A 163 6.65 -28.86 14.77
CA SER A 163 5.29 -28.45 15.12
C SER A 163 4.35 -29.64 14.92
N GLY A 164 3.52 -29.94 15.91
CA GLY A 164 2.47 -30.96 15.82
C GLY A 164 1.30 -30.55 14.92
N LYS A 165 1.23 -29.27 14.51
CA LYS A 165 0.28 -28.80 13.49
C LYS A 165 0.81 -29.17 12.11
N MET A 166 0.15 -30.13 11.44
CA MET A 166 0.44 -30.41 10.04
C MET A 166 0.10 -29.19 9.18
N PRO A 167 0.99 -28.76 8.27
CA PRO A 167 0.62 -27.78 7.25
C PRO A 167 -0.52 -28.33 6.41
N LEU A 168 -1.33 -27.43 5.84
CA LEU A 168 -2.35 -27.78 4.87
C LEU A 168 -1.74 -28.67 3.76
N PRO A 169 -2.47 -29.67 3.22
CA PRO A 169 -1.92 -30.62 2.25
C PRO A 169 -1.25 -29.97 1.03
N HIS A 170 -1.76 -28.82 0.59
CA HIS A 170 -1.20 -28.06 -0.55
C HIS A 170 0.14 -27.36 -0.22
N LEU A 171 0.44 -27.11 1.06
CA LEU A 171 1.70 -26.49 1.51
C LEU A 171 2.81 -27.51 1.79
N GLN A 172 2.52 -28.81 1.71
CA GLN A 172 3.47 -29.86 2.04
C GLN A 172 4.69 -29.88 1.10
N ARG A 173 4.48 -29.57 -0.19
CA ARG A 173 5.58 -29.43 -1.18
C ARG A 173 6.46 -28.22 -0.86
N LEU A 174 5.85 -27.07 -0.56
CA LEU A 174 6.58 -25.87 -0.15
C LEU A 174 7.36 -26.11 1.15
N LYS A 175 6.77 -26.83 2.11
CA LYS A 175 7.47 -27.24 3.34
C LYS A 175 8.73 -28.05 3.02
N GLN A 176 8.63 -29.05 2.13
CA GLN A 176 9.78 -29.85 1.73
C GLN A 176 10.87 -28.98 1.09
N GLU A 177 10.51 -28.05 0.20
CA GLU A 177 11.48 -27.13 -0.40
C GLU A 177 12.15 -26.21 0.63
N LEU A 178 11.40 -25.67 1.59
CA LEU A 178 11.88 -24.77 2.63
C LEU A 178 12.66 -25.49 3.73
N SER A 179 12.49 -26.82 3.86
CA SER A 179 13.28 -27.63 4.80
C SER A 179 14.77 -27.71 4.42
N ALA A 180 15.10 -27.45 3.15
CA ALA A 180 16.48 -27.37 2.68
C ALA A 180 17.19 -26.17 3.33
N PRO A 181 18.38 -26.34 3.94
CA PRO A 181 19.05 -25.27 4.69
C PRO A 181 19.24 -23.97 3.92
N VAL A 182 19.56 -24.09 2.62
CA VAL A 182 19.75 -22.93 1.73
C VAL A 182 18.44 -22.19 1.52
N ASN A 183 17.34 -22.90 1.25
CA ASN A 183 16.05 -22.28 1.00
C ASN A 183 15.45 -21.69 2.28
N ARG A 184 15.63 -22.36 3.42
CA ARG A 184 15.30 -21.82 4.74
C ARG A 184 15.97 -20.48 4.98
N LYS A 185 17.28 -20.40 4.76
CA LYS A 185 18.07 -19.16 4.89
C LYS A 185 17.52 -18.07 3.98
N ARG A 186 17.30 -18.40 2.71
CA ARG A 186 16.76 -17.45 1.71
C ARG A 186 15.38 -16.94 2.12
N PHE A 187 14.53 -17.81 2.65
CA PHE A 187 13.18 -17.45 3.06
C PHE A 187 13.16 -16.57 4.31
N LEU A 188 13.98 -16.88 5.32
CA LEU A 188 14.16 -16.03 6.51
C LEU A 188 14.64 -14.62 6.13
N ILE A 189 15.58 -14.51 5.17
CA ILE A 189 16.02 -13.21 4.61
C ILE A 189 14.83 -12.45 4.01
N VAL A 190 13.96 -13.11 3.25
CA VAL A 190 12.77 -12.48 2.66
C VAL A 190 11.80 -12.01 3.73
N LEU A 191 11.54 -12.81 4.77
CA LEU A 191 10.68 -12.41 5.88
C LEU A 191 11.22 -11.18 6.62
N SER A 192 12.53 -10.98 6.63
CA SER A 192 13.19 -9.84 7.29
C SER A 192 13.04 -8.54 6.51
N LEU A 193 12.78 -8.62 5.20
CA LEU A 193 12.50 -7.45 4.36
C LEU A 193 11.07 -6.96 4.51
N ALA A 194 10.15 -7.85 4.92
CA ALA A 194 8.73 -7.53 5.11
C ALA A 194 8.15 -8.17 6.40
N PRO A 195 8.70 -7.86 7.59
CA PRO A 195 8.31 -8.49 8.85
C PRO A 195 6.84 -8.23 9.22
N GLN A 196 6.29 -7.06 8.85
CA GLN A 196 4.88 -6.70 9.07
C GLN A 196 3.90 -7.69 8.41
N LEU A 197 4.21 -8.19 7.20
CA LEU A 197 3.34 -9.13 6.48
C LEU A 197 3.29 -10.52 7.11
N ALA A 198 4.32 -10.88 7.89
CA ALA A 198 4.47 -12.19 8.48
C ALA A 198 3.82 -12.30 9.87
N ASN A 199 3.59 -11.17 10.56
CA ASN A 199 3.33 -11.18 12.00
C ASN A 199 1.84 -11.20 12.40
N GLU A 200 0.93 -10.63 11.61
CA GLU A 200 -0.46 -10.42 12.07
C GLU A 200 -1.36 -11.67 11.95
N TYR A 201 -1.17 -12.52 10.92
CA TYR A 201 -2.05 -13.68 10.69
C TYR A 201 -1.34 -14.96 10.27
N LEU A 202 -0.06 -14.87 9.89
CA LEU A 202 0.67 -15.98 9.27
C LEU A 202 1.75 -16.57 10.18
N LEU A 203 2.00 -16.00 11.36
CA LEU A 203 3.15 -16.34 12.20
C LEU A 203 3.18 -17.85 12.56
N GLU A 204 2.05 -18.39 12.99
CA GLU A 204 1.90 -19.81 13.38
C GLU A 204 2.13 -20.74 12.18
N ASP A 205 1.56 -20.40 11.03
CA ASP A 205 1.69 -21.19 9.80
C ASP A 205 3.11 -21.12 9.23
N LEU A 206 3.75 -19.93 9.28
CA LEU A 206 5.14 -19.74 8.90
C LEU A 206 6.09 -20.48 9.84
N ALA A 207 5.81 -20.47 11.14
CA ALA A 207 6.57 -21.22 12.12
C ALA A 207 6.46 -22.74 11.89
N ALA A 208 5.26 -23.24 11.58
CA ALA A 208 5.03 -24.64 11.23
C ALA A 208 5.70 -25.03 9.90
N LEU A 209 5.65 -24.14 8.89
CA LEU A 209 6.26 -24.32 7.58
C LEU A 209 7.79 -24.36 7.67
N LEU A 210 8.36 -23.49 8.51
CA LEU A 210 9.80 -23.42 8.76
C LEU A 210 10.26 -24.36 9.87
N GLU A 211 9.39 -25.09 10.56
CA GLU A 211 9.75 -25.93 11.71
C GLU A 211 10.61 -25.16 12.74
N VAL A 212 10.17 -23.94 13.07
CA VAL A 212 10.80 -23.09 14.10
C VAL A 212 9.82 -22.86 15.23
N ASP A 213 10.36 -22.48 16.38
CA ASP A 213 9.54 -21.98 17.46
C ASP A 213 8.89 -20.63 17.07
N ALA A 214 7.56 -20.56 17.20
CA ALA A 214 6.79 -19.36 16.84
C ALA A 214 7.19 -18.14 17.69
N HIS A 215 7.55 -18.34 18.95
CA HIS A 215 8.01 -17.25 19.82
C HIS A 215 9.37 -16.72 19.35
N LEU A 216 10.30 -17.60 18.99
CA LEU A 216 11.59 -17.21 18.41
C LEU A 216 11.42 -16.48 17.07
N LEU A 217 10.52 -16.95 16.21
CA LEU A 217 10.23 -16.29 14.93
C LEU A 217 9.63 -14.89 15.16
N ASN A 218 8.70 -14.76 16.10
CA ASN A 218 8.11 -13.46 16.47
C ASN A 218 9.17 -12.49 17.01
N GLN A 219 10.06 -12.95 17.90
CA GLN A 219 11.16 -12.13 18.43
C GLN A 219 12.05 -11.61 17.30
N TYR A 220 12.40 -12.47 16.34
CA TYR A 220 13.19 -12.09 15.17
C TYR A 220 12.50 -11.03 14.30
N LEU A 221 11.23 -11.27 13.94
CA LEU A 221 10.45 -10.36 13.10
C LEU A 221 10.16 -9.02 13.80
N ASN A 222 9.89 -9.04 15.10
CA ASN A 222 9.72 -7.81 15.88
C ASN A 222 11.00 -6.99 15.94
N THR A 223 12.16 -7.64 16.10
CA THR A 223 13.45 -6.94 16.09
C THR A 223 13.69 -6.26 14.74
N ALA A 224 13.30 -6.89 13.63
CA ALA A 224 13.33 -6.28 12.30
C ALA A 224 12.26 -5.17 12.12
N ASN A 225 11.08 -5.31 12.71
CA ASN A 225 10.01 -4.30 12.70
C ASN A 225 10.42 -3.02 13.42
N LEU A 226 11.13 -3.10 14.55
CA LEU A 226 11.61 -1.93 15.28
C LEU A 226 12.44 -0.98 14.39
N LEU A 227 13.17 -1.50 13.39
CA LEU A 227 13.88 -0.66 12.40
C LEU A 227 12.93 0.08 11.46
N LEU A 228 11.89 -0.63 11.01
CA LEU A 228 10.91 -0.06 10.10
C LEU A 228 10.10 1.02 10.82
N GLU A 229 9.69 0.77 12.06
CA GLU A 229 9.00 1.75 12.91
C GLU A 229 9.84 3.00 13.13
N GLU A 230 11.14 2.85 13.38
CA GLU A 230 12.05 3.96 13.57
C GLU A 230 12.25 4.77 12.28
N LYS A 231 12.39 4.10 11.13
CA LYS A 231 12.40 4.76 9.82
C LYS A 231 11.09 5.49 9.52
N GLU A 232 9.95 4.90 9.90
CA GLU A 232 8.64 5.52 9.77
C GLU A 232 8.50 6.74 10.70
N ARG A 233 9.05 6.68 11.91
CA ARG A 233 9.10 7.81 12.84
C ARG A 233 9.87 8.98 12.25
N CYS A 234 11.09 8.73 11.77
CA CYS A 234 11.87 9.78 11.12
C CYS A 234 11.18 10.30 9.85
N ARG A 235 10.52 9.43 9.06
CA ARG A 235 9.70 9.88 7.93
C ARG A 235 8.62 10.86 8.39
N LYS A 236 7.87 10.54 9.45
CA LYS A 236 6.82 11.42 9.99
C LYS A 236 7.39 12.77 10.42
N GLU A 237 8.55 12.77 11.08
CA GLU A 237 9.27 13.99 11.46
C GLU A 237 9.68 14.82 10.23
N PHE A 238 10.29 14.20 9.22
CA PHE A 238 10.68 14.89 7.98
C PHE A 238 9.48 15.47 7.23
N ILE A 239 8.36 14.74 7.16
CA ILE A 239 7.13 15.23 6.55
C ILE A 239 6.58 16.41 7.36
N ALA A 240 6.59 16.34 8.70
CA ALA A 240 6.14 17.44 9.54
C ALA A 240 6.97 18.70 9.32
N THR A 241 8.30 18.58 9.26
CA THR A 241 9.20 19.70 8.93
C THR A 241 8.95 20.22 7.52
N SER A 242 8.77 19.35 6.53
CA SER A 242 8.46 19.77 5.15
C SER A 242 7.13 20.52 5.06
N ASN A 243 6.11 20.07 5.80
CA ASN A 243 4.81 20.74 5.86
C ASN A 243 4.94 22.11 6.53
N ARG A 244 5.82 22.26 7.52
CA ARG A 244 6.14 23.55 8.14
C ARG A 244 6.73 24.54 7.12
N HIS A 245 7.70 24.10 6.31
CA HIS A 245 8.27 24.94 5.24
C HIS A 245 7.24 25.30 4.16
N PHE A 246 6.40 24.35 3.75
CA PHE A 246 5.30 24.62 2.81
C PHE A 246 4.33 25.66 3.37
N ARG A 247 3.97 25.53 4.65
CA ARG A 247 3.12 26.49 5.32
C ARG A 247 3.74 27.88 5.40
N ARG A 248 5.02 27.97 5.76
CA ARG A 248 5.74 29.24 5.82
C ARG A 248 5.74 29.94 4.45
N LEU A 249 5.82 29.19 3.35
CA LEU A 249 5.65 29.76 2.02
C LEU A 249 4.27 30.37 1.82
N LEU A 250 3.19 29.70 2.21
CA LEU A 250 1.85 30.25 2.10
C LEU A 250 1.66 31.52 2.93
N GLU A 251 2.25 31.57 4.13
CA GLU A 251 2.26 32.77 4.98
C GLU A 251 2.98 33.93 4.28
N ILE A 252 4.19 33.69 3.74
CA ILE A 252 4.95 34.72 3.02
C ILE A 252 4.20 35.21 1.77
N GLU A 253 3.57 34.31 1.01
CA GLU A 253 2.74 34.69 -0.14
C GLU A 253 1.52 35.53 0.27
N GLY A 254 0.90 35.23 1.41
CA GLY A 254 -0.18 36.03 1.97
C GLY A 254 0.28 37.41 2.43
N ASP A 255 1.42 37.48 3.14
CA ASP A 255 2.01 38.74 3.59
C ASP A 255 2.38 39.62 2.38
N LEU A 256 3.00 39.05 1.34
CA LEU A 256 3.34 39.74 0.08
C LEU A 256 2.12 40.32 -0.65
N GLN A 257 0.92 39.77 -0.48
CA GLN A 257 -0.31 40.30 -1.10
C GLN A 257 -0.85 41.54 -0.39
N THR A 258 -0.48 41.75 0.87
CA THR A 258 -1.04 42.81 1.72
C THR A 258 -0.01 43.87 2.13
N GLU A 259 1.28 43.55 2.00
CA GLU A 259 2.38 44.45 2.35
C GLU A 259 2.53 45.59 1.33
N ILE A 260 2.78 46.79 1.85
CA ILE A 260 2.88 48.02 1.05
C ILE A 260 4.30 48.61 1.15
N ASP A 261 5.02 48.32 2.24
CA ASP A 261 6.39 48.78 2.43
C ASP A 261 7.35 48.03 1.50
N THR A 262 8.05 48.77 0.64
CA THR A 262 9.00 48.21 -0.34
C THR A 262 10.18 47.51 0.33
N ALA A 263 10.63 48.00 1.49
CA ALA A 263 11.73 47.36 2.23
C ALA A 263 11.29 46.05 2.91
N ALA A 264 10.03 45.97 3.36
CA ALA A 264 9.44 44.75 3.89
C ALA A 264 9.19 43.71 2.78
N ILE A 265 8.71 44.15 1.60
CA ILE A 265 8.54 43.30 0.42
C ILE A 265 9.86 42.63 0.04
N GLU A 266 10.97 43.39 -0.08
CA GLU A 266 12.27 42.83 -0.48
C GLU A 266 12.79 41.77 0.53
N ARG A 267 12.53 41.98 1.83
CA ARG A 267 12.84 40.98 2.87
C ARG A 267 11.98 39.74 2.75
N LEU A 268 10.68 39.90 2.52
CA LEU A 268 9.75 38.78 2.32
C LEU A 268 10.11 37.97 1.06
N GLU A 269 10.50 38.61 -0.03
CA GLU A 269 10.97 37.93 -1.25
C GLU A 269 12.26 37.13 -1.00
N THR A 270 13.21 37.72 -0.28
CA THR A 270 14.45 37.03 0.11
C THR A 270 14.14 35.80 0.97
N LEU A 271 13.21 35.94 1.92
CA LEU A 271 12.76 34.85 2.78
C LEU A 271 11.99 33.78 1.99
N ARG A 272 11.16 34.18 1.03
CA ARG A 272 10.44 33.27 0.10
C ARG A 272 11.43 32.40 -0.65
N ASP A 273 12.43 33.01 -1.28
CA ASP A 273 13.41 32.31 -2.11
C ASP A 273 14.30 31.37 -1.28
N TRP A 274 14.65 31.76 -0.06
CA TRP A 274 15.31 30.85 0.89
C TRP A 274 14.41 29.66 1.25
N THR A 275 13.14 29.92 1.63
CA THR A 275 12.20 28.89 2.05
C THR A 275 11.87 27.93 0.91
N ILE A 276 11.74 28.40 -0.33
CA ILE A 276 11.56 27.57 -1.54
C ILE A 276 12.74 26.63 -1.72
N ARG A 277 13.98 27.14 -1.59
CA ARG A 277 15.20 26.32 -1.73
C ARG A 277 15.24 25.22 -0.68
N VAL A 278 14.98 25.56 0.58
CA VAL A 278 14.97 24.59 1.70
C VAL A 278 13.85 23.56 1.51
N TYR A 279 12.63 24.00 1.20
CA TYR A 279 11.51 23.12 0.94
C TYR A 279 11.80 22.13 -0.21
N LYS A 280 12.29 22.61 -1.35
CA LYS A 280 12.66 21.75 -2.50
C LYS A 280 13.74 20.75 -2.13
N ALA A 281 14.76 21.17 -1.38
CA ALA A 281 15.81 20.27 -0.91
C ALA A 281 15.23 19.17 0.00
N LYS A 282 14.33 19.51 0.92
CA LYS A 282 13.66 18.56 1.82
C LYS A 282 12.72 17.61 1.07
N VAL A 283 11.92 18.11 0.13
CA VAL A 283 11.06 17.27 -0.71
C VAL A 283 11.89 16.28 -1.52
N ASN A 284 13.02 16.72 -2.10
CA ASN A 284 13.94 15.83 -2.80
C ASN A 284 14.56 14.79 -1.86
N GLN A 285 14.92 15.17 -0.64
CA GLN A 285 15.39 14.22 0.39
C GLN A 285 14.32 13.18 0.71
N ILE A 286 13.08 13.60 0.98
CA ILE A 286 11.94 12.68 1.27
C ILE A 286 11.69 11.74 0.09
N ARG A 287 11.74 12.23 -1.15
CA ARG A 287 11.56 11.41 -2.35
C ARG A 287 12.66 10.37 -2.52
N ASN A 288 13.89 10.71 -2.14
CA ASN A 288 15.05 9.83 -2.24
C ASN A 288 15.21 8.89 -1.02
N MET A 289 14.40 9.04 0.02
CA MET A 289 14.46 8.18 1.20
C MET A 289 13.83 6.80 0.91
N GLU A 290 14.61 5.75 1.17
CA GLU A 290 14.13 4.38 1.09
C GLU A 290 13.51 3.93 2.43
N PHE A 291 12.18 3.84 2.44
CA PHE A 291 11.38 3.52 3.64
C PHE A 291 11.23 2.03 3.93
N ARG A 292 11.85 1.18 3.10
CA ARG A 292 11.98 -0.26 3.37
C ARG A 292 13.41 -0.56 3.81
N LEU A 293 13.65 -1.74 4.36
CA LEU A 293 15.01 -2.23 4.54
C LEU A 293 15.59 -2.52 3.15
N SER A 294 16.62 -1.77 2.77
CA SER A 294 17.32 -2.06 1.52
C SER A 294 18.10 -3.37 1.67
N HIS A 295 18.37 -4.04 0.55
CA HIS A 295 19.17 -5.27 0.58
C HIS A 295 20.57 -5.02 1.16
N TYR A 296 21.12 -3.82 0.99
CA TYR A 296 22.39 -3.41 1.59
C TYR A 296 22.28 -3.27 3.12
N GLN A 297 21.22 -2.63 3.62
CA GLN A 297 20.98 -2.44 5.05
C GLN A 297 20.79 -3.78 5.75
N LEU A 298 19.98 -4.66 5.17
CA LEU A 298 19.79 -6.01 5.68
C LEU A 298 21.10 -6.82 5.65
N GLY A 299 21.95 -6.60 4.63
CA GLY A 299 23.26 -7.24 4.54
C GLY A 299 24.20 -6.82 5.66
N LYS A 300 24.25 -5.51 5.97
CA LYS A 300 24.97 -5.00 7.14
C LYS A 300 24.43 -5.60 8.45
N LEU A 301 23.11 -5.65 8.61
CA LEU A 301 22.42 -6.13 9.82
C LEU A 301 22.59 -7.63 10.09
N LEU A 302 22.50 -8.47 9.06
CA LEU A 302 22.62 -9.92 9.21
C LEU A 302 24.06 -10.42 9.04
N HIS A 303 25.01 -9.52 8.76
CA HIS A 303 26.37 -9.85 8.33
C HIS A 303 26.41 -10.78 7.12
N ILE A 304 25.55 -10.50 6.13
CA ILE A 304 25.42 -11.27 4.89
C ILE A 304 25.77 -10.36 3.71
N PRO A 305 26.55 -10.84 2.72
CA PRO A 305 26.82 -10.08 1.51
C PRO A 305 25.53 -9.69 0.77
N LYS A 306 25.44 -8.45 0.29
CA LYS A 306 24.29 -7.94 -0.48
C LYS A 306 23.90 -8.90 -1.62
N GLY A 307 24.87 -9.42 -2.38
CA GLY A 307 24.61 -10.36 -3.47
C GLY A 307 23.93 -11.66 -3.03
N THR A 308 24.17 -12.12 -1.80
CA THR A 308 23.45 -13.25 -1.21
C THR A 308 22.00 -12.88 -0.91
N ILE A 309 21.72 -11.65 -0.49
CA ILE A 309 20.35 -11.17 -0.27
C ILE A 309 19.62 -11.04 -1.61
N ASP A 310 20.23 -10.40 -2.61
CA ASP A 310 19.68 -10.25 -3.96
C ASP A 310 19.28 -11.61 -4.55
N SER A 311 20.20 -12.58 -4.51
CA SER A 311 19.95 -13.94 -5.00
C SER A 311 18.90 -14.68 -4.18
N SER A 312 18.88 -14.49 -2.86
CA SER A 312 17.86 -15.08 -1.97
C SER A 312 16.47 -14.61 -2.32
N VAL A 313 16.29 -13.29 -2.46
CA VAL A 313 15.01 -12.67 -2.83
C VAL A 313 14.55 -13.11 -4.21
N HIS A 314 15.45 -13.08 -5.20
CA HIS A 314 15.14 -13.51 -6.57
C HIS A 314 14.67 -14.97 -6.60
N TYR A 315 15.43 -15.85 -5.96
CA TYR A 315 15.13 -17.28 -5.96
C TYR A 315 13.81 -17.59 -5.21
N MET A 316 13.60 -17.00 -4.04
CA MET A 316 12.37 -17.22 -3.26
C MET A 316 11.13 -16.66 -3.94
N LYS A 317 11.22 -15.51 -4.62
CA LYS A 317 10.11 -15.02 -5.45
C LYS A 317 9.72 -16.03 -6.53
N ARG A 318 10.69 -16.65 -7.19
CA ARG A 318 10.44 -17.67 -8.20
C ARG A 318 9.77 -18.92 -7.62
N VAL A 319 10.24 -19.38 -6.46
CA VAL A 319 9.64 -20.53 -5.75
C VAL A 319 8.21 -20.20 -5.36
N LEU A 320 7.98 -19.10 -4.65
CA LEU A 320 6.64 -18.74 -4.17
C LEU A 320 5.62 -18.57 -5.31
N ARG A 321 6.04 -18.04 -6.47
CA ARG A 321 5.17 -17.94 -7.67
C ARG A 321 4.61 -19.28 -8.13
N GLN A 322 5.34 -20.39 -7.93
CA GLN A 322 4.87 -21.73 -8.32
C GLN A 322 3.73 -22.23 -7.43
N TYR A 323 3.57 -21.62 -6.26
CA TYR A 323 2.58 -21.99 -5.24
C TYR A 323 1.51 -20.90 -5.04
N MET A 324 1.53 -19.83 -5.84
CA MET A 324 0.48 -18.81 -5.87
C MET A 324 -0.55 -19.17 -6.94
N ASP A 325 -1.83 -19.03 -6.62
CA ASP A 325 -2.97 -19.33 -7.52
C ASP A 325 -3.01 -18.48 -8.81
N GLU A 326 -2.08 -17.53 -8.98
CA GLU A 326 -1.99 -16.59 -10.11
C GLU A 326 -1.43 -17.22 -11.40
N LEU A 327 -1.24 -18.54 -11.46
CA LEU A 327 -0.69 -19.23 -12.64
C LEU A 327 -1.66 -19.37 -13.83
N SER A 328 -2.93 -19.03 -13.68
CA SER A 328 -3.81 -18.85 -14.84
C SER A 328 -3.61 -17.46 -15.40
N ASP A 329 -2.93 -17.38 -16.55
CA ASP A 329 -3.03 -16.27 -17.49
C ASP A 329 -4.49 -15.79 -17.54
N ASN A 330 -4.74 -14.64 -16.93
CA ASN A 330 -5.98 -13.92 -17.11
C ASN A 330 -5.91 -13.33 -18.52
N GLU A 331 -6.30 -14.11 -19.54
CA GLU A 331 -6.58 -13.69 -20.93
C GLU A 331 -7.78 -12.72 -21.03
N TYR A 332 -7.91 -11.82 -20.07
CA TYR A 332 -8.83 -10.69 -20.09
C TYR A 332 -8.05 -9.40 -19.85
N LEU A 333 -7.11 -9.15 -20.77
CA LEU A 333 -6.65 -7.81 -21.15
C LEU A 333 -6.75 -7.68 -22.67
#